data_AF-A0A3B8LGW0-F1
#
_entry.id   AF-A0A3B8LGW0-F1
#
_cell.length_a   1.000
_cell.length_b   1.000
_cell.length_c   1.000
_cell.angle_alpha   90.00
_cell.angle_beta   90.00
_cell.angle_gamma   90.00
#
_symmetry.space_group_name_H-M   'P 1'
#
loop_
_entity.id
_entity.type
_entity.pdbx_description
1 polymer ?
#
loop_
_entity_poly.entity_id
_entity_poly.type
_entity_poly.pdbx_seq_one_letter_code
_entity_poly.pdbx_strand_id
1 'polypeptide(L)'
;MIYFRSFIFIGLFATLLHFACGVEPPCSQSETCSETTTDANTKETHNETHTESTTPEENTPEQECVPTTSKDCYSGASSTSGIGLCKTGKQTCSAQGTWGSCQNEVTPQTETCNNKDD
;
A
#
# COMPACT_ATOMS: atom_id res chain seq x y z
N MET A 1 19.90 24.85 47.13
CA MET A 1 20.17 24.53 48.56
C MET A 1 18.81 24.29 49.18
N ILE A 2 18.36 23.12 49.63
CA ILE A 2 18.96 21.93 50.26
C ILE A 2 17.95 20.79 49.99
N TYR A 3 18.32 19.73 49.27
CA TYR A 3 18.60 18.38 49.79
C TYR A 3 17.47 17.80 50.68
N PHE A 4 16.74 16.78 50.21
CA PHE A 4 17.03 15.34 50.36
C PHE A 4 16.49 14.74 51.67
N ARG A 5 15.99 13.50 51.57
CA ARG A 5 15.61 12.51 52.63
C ARG A 5 14.12 12.50 52.98
N SER A 6 13.37 11.42 52.77
CA SER A 6 13.66 9.97 52.95
C SER A 6 12.75 9.18 51.99
N PHE A 7 13.19 8.38 51.01
CA PHE A 7 13.85 7.07 51.08
C PHE A 7 13.50 6.16 52.28
N ILE A 8 12.90 5.01 51.92
CA ILE A 8 12.94 3.68 52.57
C ILE A 8 11.70 3.28 53.39
N PHE A 9 10.87 2.42 52.79
CA PHE A 9 10.35 1.14 53.30
C PHE A 9 9.70 0.43 52.09
N ILE A 10 10.44 -0.34 51.27
CA ILE A 10 10.70 -1.78 51.42
C ILE A 10 9.42 -2.56 51.75
N GLY A 11 8.95 -3.38 50.81
CA GLY A 11 7.86 -4.35 51.02
C GLY A 11 7.09 -4.64 49.73
N LEU A 12 7.67 -5.26 48.71
CA LEU A 12 7.76 -6.73 48.66
C LEU A 12 6.36 -7.38 48.66
N PHE A 13 5.56 -7.13 47.61
CA PHE A 13 4.53 -8.07 47.15
C PHE A 13 4.42 -8.00 45.63
N ALA A 14 5.52 -8.39 44.98
CA ALA A 14 5.40 -9.09 43.73
C ALA A 14 4.59 -10.36 44.01
N THR A 15 3.39 -10.48 43.44
CA THR A 15 2.96 -11.69 42.75
C THR A 15 1.58 -11.48 42.12
N LEU A 16 1.56 -11.65 40.80
CA LEU A 16 0.49 -12.28 40.03
C LEU A 16 -0.94 -11.75 40.20
N LEU A 17 -1.43 -11.02 39.20
CA LEU A 17 -2.34 -11.59 38.19
C LEU A 17 -2.80 -10.49 37.23
N HIS A 18 -2.58 -10.73 35.93
CA HIS A 18 -3.49 -10.40 34.84
C HIS A 18 -4.21 -9.04 34.88
N PHE A 19 -3.77 -8.10 34.04
CA PHE A 19 -4.70 -7.51 33.08
C PHE A 19 -3.94 -6.92 31.88
N ALA A 20 -3.68 -7.77 30.90
CA ALA A 20 -3.42 -7.35 29.54
C ALA A 20 -4.76 -7.06 28.86
N CYS A 21 -4.97 -5.81 28.45
CA CYS A 21 -5.82 -5.40 27.33
C CYS A 21 -5.46 -3.92 27.08
N GLY A 22 -4.66 -3.57 26.07
CA GLY A 22 -5.02 -3.79 24.68
C GLY A 22 -5.84 -2.61 24.18
N VAL A 23 -5.22 -1.44 24.08
CA VAL A 23 -5.73 -0.29 23.30
C VAL A 23 -4.59 0.22 22.44
N GLU A 24 -4.34 -0.47 21.33
CA GLU A 24 -3.52 0.04 20.25
C GLU A 24 -4.27 1.17 19.51
N PRO A 25 -3.59 2.28 19.17
CA PRO A 25 -4.13 3.29 18.29
C PRO A 25 -4.28 2.70 16.86
N PRO A 26 -5.28 3.11 16.06
CA PRO A 26 -5.29 2.77 14.65
C PRO A 26 -4.14 3.55 13.99
N CYS A 27 -3.01 2.87 13.75
CA CYS A 27 -2.03 3.33 12.78
C CYS A 27 -2.71 3.37 11.41
N SER A 28 -3.11 4.58 11.02
CA SER A 28 -3.37 4.95 9.65
C SER A 28 -2.02 5.21 9.00
N GLN A 29 -1.79 4.53 7.87
CA GLN A 29 -0.71 4.67 6.89
C GLN A 29 0.37 3.58 6.96
N SER A 30 0.38 2.84 5.86
CA SER A 30 1.38 1.91 5.36
C SER A 30 2.77 2.54 5.33
N GLU A 31 3.68 2.10 6.20
CA GLU A 31 5.12 2.02 5.91
C GLU A 31 5.70 0.87 6.73
N THR A 32 6.34 -0.08 6.05
CA THR A 32 7.00 -1.27 6.59
C THR A 32 7.95 -0.91 7.74
N CYS A 33 7.68 -1.40 8.95
CA CYS A 33 8.67 -1.37 10.03
C CYS A 33 9.79 -2.37 9.72
N SER A 34 10.88 -1.90 9.11
CA SER A 34 12.16 -2.62 9.10
C SER A 34 12.87 -2.37 10.43
N GLU A 35 12.77 -3.33 11.35
CA GLU A 35 13.65 -3.35 12.53
C GLU A 35 14.98 -4.01 12.15
N THR A 36 16.04 -3.19 12.10
CA THR A 36 17.42 -3.66 12.12
C THR A 36 17.73 -4.17 13.53
N THR A 37 17.85 -5.49 13.70
CA THR A 37 18.48 -6.06 14.89
C THR A 37 19.68 -6.92 14.48
N THR A 38 20.85 -6.35 14.72
CA THR A 38 22.12 -7.06 14.88
C THR A 38 21.98 -8.03 16.04
N ASP A 39 22.18 -9.33 15.86
CA ASP A 39 22.88 -10.21 16.81
C ASP A 39 23.00 -11.66 16.29
N ALA A 40 23.98 -12.38 16.85
CA ALA A 40 24.74 -13.45 16.22
C ALA A 40 24.05 -14.82 16.07
N ASN A 41 24.35 -15.47 14.94
CA ASN A 41 24.32 -16.92 14.70
C ASN A 41 23.02 -17.64 15.08
N THR A 42 21.99 -17.48 14.26
CA THR A 42 21.13 -18.60 13.86
C THR A 42 20.83 -18.41 12.37
N LYS A 43 21.16 -19.41 11.56
CA LYS A 43 20.72 -19.51 10.17
C LYS A 43 19.21 -19.78 10.18
N GLU A 44 18.41 -18.77 10.46
CA GLU A 44 16.99 -18.81 10.18
C GLU A 44 16.82 -18.57 8.68
N THR A 45 16.81 -19.68 7.95
CA THR A 45 16.26 -19.74 6.61
C THR A 45 14.80 -19.29 6.73
N HIS A 46 14.48 -18.10 6.24
CA HIS A 46 13.10 -17.75 5.90
C HIS A 46 12.62 -18.76 4.86
N ASN A 47 12.04 -19.84 5.35
CA ASN A 47 11.04 -20.61 4.65
C ASN A 47 9.78 -19.74 4.65
N GLU A 48 9.78 -18.72 3.81
CA GLU A 48 8.53 -18.27 3.24
C GLU A 48 8.28 -19.23 2.09
N THR A 49 7.38 -20.18 2.35
CA THR A 49 6.76 -20.98 1.32
C THR A 49 6.08 -20.01 0.37
N HIS A 50 6.82 -19.60 -0.67
CA HIS A 50 6.22 -19.12 -1.90
C HIS A 50 5.26 -20.22 -2.32
N THR A 51 3.98 -19.96 -2.07
CA THR A 51 2.91 -20.85 -2.50
C THR A 51 3.13 -21.03 -3.99
N GLU A 52 3.35 -22.29 -4.31
CA GLU A 52 3.60 -22.88 -5.59
C GLU A 52 2.59 -22.36 -6.63
N SER A 53 2.90 -21.24 -7.28
CA SER A 53 2.45 -20.99 -8.63
C SER A 53 3.32 -21.86 -9.53
N THR A 54 3.02 -23.15 -9.57
CA THR A 54 3.25 -23.96 -10.77
C THR A 54 2.37 -23.38 -11.86
N THR A 55 2.79 -22.24 -12.42
CA THR A 55 2.42 -21.85 -13.77
C THR A 55 3.06 -22.92 -14.66
N PRO A 56 2.27 -23.67 -15.45
CA PRO A 56 2.84 -24.53 -16.48
C PRO A 56 3.74 -23.67 -17.34
N GLU A 57 4.99 -24.11 -17.48
CA GLU A 57 6.03 -23.51 -18.30
C GLU A 57 5.62 -23.58 -19.78
N GLU A 58 4.69 -22.71 -20.19
CA GLU A 58 4.29 -22.52 -21.58
C GLU A 58 4.79 -21.15 -21.99
N ASN A 59 5.88 -21.14 -22.78
CA ASN A 59 6.50 -20.00 -23.45
C ASN A 59 5.62 -18.74 -23.49
N THR A 60 5.68 -17.93 -22.43
CA THR A 60 4.79 -16.78 -22.29
C THR A 60 5.50 -15.57 -22.91
N PRO A 61 4.99 -15.00 -24.01
CA PRO A 61 5.49 -13.73 -24.50
C PRO A 61 5.34 -12.68 -23.39
N GLU A 62 6.37 -11.87 -23.18
CA GLU A 62 6.43 -10.83 -22.15
C GLU A 62 5.20 -9.93 -22.22
N GLN A 63 4.22 -10.19 -21.35
CA GLN A 63 2.91 -9.53 -21.35
C GLN A 63 2.83 -8.53 -20.19
N GLU A 64 2.41 -7.30 -20.49
CA GLU A 64 2.22 -6.22 -19.52
C GLU A 64 0.97 -6.43 -18.63
N CYS A 65 0.02 -7.24 -19.11
CA CYS A 65 -1.22 -7.55 -18.41
C CYS A 65 -1.82 -8.89 -18.81
N VAL A 66 -2.75 -9.38 -17.99
CA VAL A 66 -3.53 -10.59 -18.27
C VAL A 66 -4.68 -10.25 -19.22
N PRO A 67 -4.85 -10.95 -20.35
CA PRO A 67 -5.94 -10.71 -21.28
C PRO A 67 -7.31 -10.63 -20.61
N THR A 68 -8.18 -9.76 -21.12
CA THR A 68 -9.56 -9.53 -20.62
C THR A 68 -9.67 -8.88 -19.24
N THR A 69 -8.56 -8.57 -18.56
CA THR A 69 -8.59 -7.78 -17.33
C THR A 69 -8.82 -6.30 -17.61
N SER A 70 -9.45 -5.60 -16.67
CA SER A 70 -9.69 -4.16 -16.75
C SER A 70 -9.07 -3.45 -15.54
N LYS A 71 -8.48 -2.27 -15.76
CA LYS A 71 -7.99 -1.38 -14.70
C LYS A 71 -8.43 0.07 -14.94
N ASP A 72 -8.44 0.86 -13.87
CA ASP A 72 -8.66 2.30 -13.98
C ASP A 72 -7.50 2.99 -14.70
N CYS A 73 -7.81 4.06 -15.40
CA CYS A 73 -6.85 4.82 -16.19
C CYS A 73 -7.22 6.29 -16.28
N TYR A 74 -6.21 7.13 -16.47
CA TYR A 74 -6.38 8.56 -16.69
C TYR A 74 -5.13 9.10 -17.39
N SER A 75 -5.29 9.65 -18.59
CA SER A 75 -4.21 10.20 -19.41
C SER A 75 -4.00 11.71 -19.21
N GLY A 76 -4.91 12.39 -18.52
CA GLY A 76 -4.79 13.81 -18.15
C GLY A 76 -3.81 14.06 -17.01
N ALA A 77 -3.56 15.34 -16.70
CA ALA A 77 -2.72 15.73 -15.57
C ALA A 77 -3.31 15.21 -14.25
N SER A 78 -2.54 14.48 -13.44
CA SER A 78 -3.05 13.80 -12.23
C SER A 78 -3.79 14.72 -11.26
N SER A 79 -3.42 16.00 -11.17
CA SER A 79 -4.09 17.03 -10.35
C SER A 79 -5.52 17.39 -10.81
N THR A 80 -5.91 17.00 -12.02
CA THR A 80 -7.24 17.25 -12.59
C THR A 80 -8.16 16.04 -12.49
N SER A 81 -7.63 14.88 -12.09
CA SER A 81 -8.43 13.66 -11.98
C SER A 81 -9.56 13.84 -10.97
N GLY A 82 -10.80 13.65 -11.40
CA GLY A 82 -11.98 13.82 -10.56
C GLY A 82 -12.37 15.28 -10.26
N ILE A 83 -11.75 16.26 -10.92
CA ILE A 83 -12.07 17.68 -10.75
C ILE A 83 -13.01 18.15 -11.87
N GLY A 84 -14.17 18.71 -11.50
CA GLY A 84 -15.14 19.22 -12.45
C GLY A 84 -15.68 18.14 -13.39
N LEU A 85 -15.49 18.33 -14.69
CA LEU A 85 -15.90 17.35 -15.72
C LEU A 85 -14.89 16.21 -15.89
N CYS A 86 -13.66 16.36 -15.40
CA CYS A 86 -12.59 15.40 -15.61
C CYS A 86 -12.80 14.12 -14.81
N LYS A 87 -12.72 12.96 -15.47
CA LYS A 87 -13.04 11.65 -14.90
C LYS A 87 -12.04 10.60 -15.36
N THR A 88 -11.74 9.67 -14.47
CA THR A 88 -10.99 8.47 -14.82
C THR A 88 -11.82 7.56 -15.73
N GLY A 89 -11.14 6.89 -16.65
CA GLY A 89 -11.69 5.86 -17.50
C GLY A 89 -11.29 4.46 -17.05
N LYS A 90 -11.58 3.48 -17.91
CA LYS A 90 -11.07 2.11 -17.79
C LYS A 90 -10.39 1.67 -19.06
N GLN A 91 -9.29 0.94 -18.90
CA GLN A 91 -8.58 0.28 -19.99
C GLN A 91 -8.70 -1.22 -19.83
N THR A 92 -8.86 -1.92 -20.95
CA THR A 92 -8.98 -3.38 -20.98
C THR A 92 -7.73 -3.95 -21.63
N CYS A 93 -7.20 -5.02 -21.04
CA CYS A 93 -6.05 -5.73 -21.55
C CYS A 93 -6.44 -6.53 -22.80
N SER A 94 -5.69 -6.33 -23.87
CA SER A 94 -5.86 -7.00 -25.14
C SER A 94 -5.52 -8.50 -25.04
N ALA A 95 -5.90 -9.28 -26.05
CA ALA A 95 -5.48 -10.69 -26.15
C ALA A 95 -3.96 -10.83 -26.28
N GLN A 96 -3.27 -9.76 -26.67
CA GLN A 96 -1.82 -9.68 -26.81
C GLN A 96 -1.11 -9.33 -25.50
N GLY A 97 -1.85 -9.18 -24.39
CA GLY A 97 -1.26 -8.86 -23.09
C GLY A 97 -0.80 -7.42 -22.96
N THR A 98 -1.37 -6.50 -23.76
CA THR A 98 -1.06 -5.06 -23.73
C THR A 98 -2.28 -4.25 -23.34
N TRP A 99 -2.07 -3.14 -22.64
CA TRP A 99 -3.16 -2.25 -22.27
C TRP A 99 -3.71 -1.49 -23.47
N GLY A 100 -5.03 -1.53 -23.65
CA GLY A 100 -5.72 -0.75 -24.67
C GLY A 100 -5.85 0.73 -24.31
N SER A 101 -6.57 1.50 -25.15
CA SER A 101 -6.89 2.89 -24.87
C SER A 101 -7.74 3.04 -23.60
N CYS A 102 -7.55 4.15 -22.90
CA CYS A 102 -8.38 4.50 -21.76
C CYS A 102 -9.77 4.95 -22.23
N GLN A 103 -10.77 4.13 -21.96
CA GLN A 103 -12.14 4.37 -22.41
C GLN A 103 -12.93 5.11 -21.34
N ASN A 104 -13.80 6.03 -21.77
CA ASN A 104 -14.66 6.85 -20.90
C ASN A 104 -13.91 7.81 -19.97
N GLU A 105 -12.61 8.02 -20.17
CA GLU A 105 -11.94 9.13 -19.50
C GLU A 105 -12.38 10.47 -20.08
N VAL A 106 -12.42 11.48 -19.21
CA VAL A 106 -12.60 12.88 -19.60
C VAL A 106 -11.37 13.60 -19.10
N THR A 107 -10.51 14.02 -20.03
CA THR A 107 -9.28 14.75 -19.73
C THR A 107 -9.50 16.25 -19.91
N PRO A 108 -8.68 17.10 -19.27
CA PRO A 108 -8.78 18.55 -19.43
C PRO A 108 -8.58 18.88 -20.90
N GLN A 109 -9.58 19.49 -21.53
CA GLN A 109 -9.40 20.04 -22.86
C GLN A 109 -8.74 21.42 -22.72
N THR A 110 -8.02 21.83 -23.77
CA THR A 110 -7.61 23.23 -23.86
C THR A 110 -8.88 24.04 -24.09
N GLU A 111 -9.36 24.70 -23.03
CA GLU A 111 -10.55 25.54 -23.13
C GLU A 111 -10.34 26.56 -24.25
N THR A 112 -11.14 26.45 -25.30
CA THR A 112 -11.30 27.56 -26.22
C THR A 112 -12.22 28.52 -25.51
N CYS A 113 -11.79 29.77 -25.26
CA CYS A 113 -12.65 30.80 -24.65
C CYS A 113 -13.86 31.10 -25.55
N ASN A 114 -14.88 30.24 -25.53
CA ASN A 114 -16.09 30.27 -26.33
C ASN A 114 -17.35 30.38 -25.43
N ASN A 115 -17.18 30.72 -24.15
CA ASN A 115 -18.20 30.70 -23.10
C ASN A 115 -18.84 29.32 -22.85
N LYS A 116 -18.13 28.23 -23.14
CA LYS A 116 -18.43 26.89 -22.67
C LYS A 116 -17.25 26.41 -21.84
N ASP A 117 -17.56 25.83 -20.68
CA ASP A 117 -16.58 25.15 -19.83
C ASP A 117 -16.39 23.73 -20.40
N ASP A 118 -15.55 23.58 -21.43
CA ASP A 118 -15.25 22.33 -22.15
C ASP A 118 -13.84 21.81 -21.84
#